data_AF-A0A811S9K6-F1
#
_entry.id   AF-A0A811S9K6-F1
#
_cell.length_a   1.000
_cell.length_b   1.000
_cell.length_c   1.000
_cell.angle_alpha   90.00
_cell.angle_beta   90.00
_cell.angle_gamma   90.00
#
_symmetry.space_group_name_H-M   'P 1'
#
loop_
_entity.id
_entity.type
_entity.pdbx_description
1 polymer ?
#
loop_
_entity_poly.entity_id
_entity_poly.type
_entity_poly.pdbx_seq_one_letter_code
_entity_poly.pdbx_strand_id
1 'polypeptide(L)'
;MANPVSIVQPIIDLALKIKEAVETFRHNREDCRKIGELVATVRAVAESLRKSMEEEEDGGVGALVGGALKALKQALERAWDFVVACQRKNAVLRALEADAVAEKLRRVCLDVSLNLSAVVLANGAYNTSKLADINGIVAALRADVAYNTWMLAKIMEIVAALPDAHLHLRQQVARLLQIFSYSTDDDASYYQNESIRETKKTDDHASYYQK
;
A
#
# COMPACT_ATOMS: atom_id res chain seq x y z
N MET A 1 16.12 15.40 -13.55
CA MET A 1 15.76 14.94 -12.19
C MET A 1 16.04 13.44 -12.11
N ALA A 2 16.57 12.93 -11.00
CA ALA A 2 16.84 11.50 -10.87
C ALA A 2 15.50 10.74 -10.93
N ASN A 3 15.42 9.68 -11.73
CA ASN A 3 14.26 8.80 -11.77
C ASN A 3 14.01 8.27 -10.34
N PRO A 4 12.86 8.52 -9.72
CA PRO A 4 12.60 8.06 -8.36
C PRO A 4 12.58 6.52 -8.27
N VAL A 5 12.35 5.80 -9.37
CA VAL A 5 12.53 4.33 -9.44
C VAL A 5 14.00 3.95 -9.27
N SER A 6 14.94 4.77 -9.75
CA SER A 6 16.37 4.48 -9.68
C SER A 6 16.96 4.58 -8.27
N ILE A 7 16.26 5.22 -7.31
CA ILE A 7 16.68 5.25 -5.91
C ILE A 7 16.24 4.01 -5.13
N VAL A 8 15.21 3.29 -5.59
CA VAL A 8 14.66 2.13 -4.89
C VAL A 8 15.57 0.91 -5.03
N GLN A 9 16.19 0.71 -6.20
CA GLN A 9 17.10 -0.43 -6.41
C GLN A 9 18.30 -0.42 -5.44
N PRO A 10 19.04 0.69 -5.26
CA PRO A 10 20.09 0.77 -4.24
C PRO A 10 19.63 0.45 -2.81
N ILE A 11 18.39 0.77 -2.45
CA ILE A 11 17.81 0.46 -1.13
C ILE A 11 17.62 -1.05 -0.99
N ILE A 12 17.05 -1.70 -2.01
CA ILE A 12 16.87 -3.16 -2.06
C ILE A 12 18.22 -3.87 -1.92
N ASP A 13 19.22 -3.42 -2.68
CA ASP A 13 20.56 -4.02 -2.68
C ASP A 13 21.26 -3.86 -1.33
N LEU A 14 21.20 -2.66 -0.73
CA LEU A 14 21.76 -2.40 0.61
C LEU A 14 21.07 -3.25 1.68
N ALA A 15 19.74 -3.34 1.65
CA ALA A 15 18.97 -4.11 2.61
C ALA A 15 19.31 -5.61 2.55
N LEU A 16 19.45 -6.16 1.33
CA LEU A 16 19.88 -7.54 1.13
C LEU A 16 21.30 -7.77 1.67
N LYS A 17 22.23 -6.87 1.32
CA LYS A 17 23.62 -6.95 1.78
C LYS A 17 23.75 -6.93 3.31
N ILE A 18 22.98 -6.05 3.98
CA ILE A 18 22.94 -5.99 5.44
C ILE A 18 22.40 -7.30 6.02
N LYS A 19 21.29 -7.82 5.46
CA LYS A 19 20.66 -9.06 5.91
C LYS A 19 21.63 -10.25 5.86
N GLU A 20 22.29 -10.43 4.72
CA GLU A 20 23.28 -11.50 4.54
C GLU A 20 24.45 -11.37 5.52
N ALA A 21 24.93 -10.14 5.75
CA ALA A 21 26.02 -9.92 6.69
C ALA A 21 25.64 -10.30 8.12
N VAL A 22 24.47 -9.90 8.61
CA VAL A 22 24.08 -10.16 10.01
C VAL A 22 23.83 -11.63 10.32
N GLU A 23 23.45 -12.44 9.32
CA GLU A 23 23.30 -13.90 9.46
C GLU A 23 24.64 -14.60 9.78
N THR A 24 25.76 -13.97 9.44
CA THR A 24 27.10 -14.53 9.69
C THR A 24 27.69 -14.20 11.08
N PHE A 25 27.01 -13.37 11.89
CA PHE A 25 27.60 -12.79 13.10
C PHE A 25 27.40 -13.62 14.37
N ARG A 26 28.45 -13.63 15.21
CA ARG A 26 28.46 -14.31 16.51
C ARG A 26 28.36 -13.38 17.72
N HIS A 27 28.61 -12.08 17.57
CA HIS A 27 28.61 -11.07 18.65
C HIS A 27 27.52 -10.02 18.40
N ASN A 28 27.01 -9.38 19.47
CA ASN A 28 25.84 -8.49 19.44
C ASN A 28 24.64 -9.12 18.73
N ARG A 29 24.48 -10.45 18.88
CA ARG A 29 23.57 -11.27 18.06
C ARG A 29 22.14 -10.76 18.08
N GLU A 30 21.67 -10.27 19.22
CA GLU A 30 20.32 -9.74 19.35
C GLU A 30 20.14 -8.42 18.60
N ASP A 31 21.02 -7.44 18.81
CA ASP A 31 20.96 -6.14 18.12
C ASP A 31 21.20 -6.28 16.61
N CYS A 32 22.12 -7.16 16.20
CA CYS A 32 22.36 -7.53 14.80
C CYS A 32 21.17 -8.25 14.17
N ARG A 33 20.47 -9.12 14.92
CA ARG A 33 19.26 -9.79 14.44
C ARG A 33 18.13 -8.78 14.23
N LYS A 34 17.94 -7.82 15.16
CA LYS A 34 16.92 -6.77 15.06
C LYS A 34 17.08 -5.94 13.80
N ILE A 35 18.30 -5.50 13.47
CA ILE A 35 18.54 -4.79 12.21
C ILE A 35 18.30 -5.70 10.99
N GLY A 36 18.64 -6.98 11.07
CA GLY A 36 18.35 -7.98 10.03
C GLY A 36 16.86 -8.14 9.71
N GLU A 37 16.04 -8.26 10.75
CA GLU A 37 14.58 -8.30 10.64
C GLU A 37 14.04 -7.00 10.03
N LEU A 38 14.52 -5.85 10.52
CA LEU A 38 14.11 -4.54 10.01
C LEU A 38 14.46 -4.34 8.53
N VAL A 39 15.68 -4.69 8.10
CA VAL A 39 16.06 -4.53 6.69
C VAL A 39 15.30 -5.49 5.77
N ALA A 40 14.86 -6.65 6.27
CA ALA A 40 13.97 -7.52 5.51
C ALA A 40 12.60 -6.84 5.25
N THR A 41 12.04 -6.16 6.26
CA THR A 41 10.84 -5.33 6.08
C THR A 41 11.07 -4.18 5.11
N VAL A 42 12.21 -3.48 5.22
CA VAL A 42 12.57 -2.40 4.29
C VAL A 42 12.63 -2.91 2.86
N ARG A 43 13.25 -4.07 2.62
CA ARG A 43 13.32 -4.69 1.30
C ARG A 43 11.93 -5.00 0.73
N ALA A 44 11.05 -5.61 1.52
CA ALA A 44 9.69 -5.93 1.08
C ALA A 44 8.88 -4.67 0.71
N VAL A 45 8.96 -3.62 1.54
CA VAL A 45 8.31 -2.34 1.25
C VAL A 45 8.89 -1.69 0.00
N ALA A 46 10.21 -1.69 -0.16
CA ALA A 46 10.89 -1.14 -1.33
C ALA A 46 10.52 -1.89 -2.62
N GLU A 47 10.43 -3.22 -2.59
CA GLU A 47 9.97 -4.04 -3.73
C GLU A 47 8.52 -3.73 -4.10
N SER A 48 7.63 -3.63 -3.11
CA SER A 48 6.23 -3.23 -3.34
C SER A 48 6.13 -1.84 -3.97
N LEU A 49 6.90 -0.89 -3.45
CA LEU A 49 6.90 0.49 -3.93
C LEU A 49 7.45 0.59 -5.35
N ARG A 50 8.52 -0.14 -5.67
CA ARG A 50 9.07 -0.20 -7.03
C ARG A 50 8.00 -0.64 -8.03
N LYS A 51 7.28 -1.73 -7.71
CA LYS A 51 6.19 -2.23 -8.55
C LYS A 51 5.10 -1.17 -8.76
N SER A 52 4.65 -0.53 -7.69
CA SER A 52 3.65 0.56 -7.80
C SER A 52 4.15 1.73 -8.63
N MET A 53 5.45 2.06 -8.60
CA MET A 53 6.01 3.15 -9.40
C MET A 53 6.22 2.79 -10.88
N GLU A 54 6.42 1.50 -11.19
CA GLU A 54 6.53 1.00 -12.56
C GLU A 54 5.17 0.95 -13.28
N GLU A 55 4.10 0.69 -12.52
CA GLU A 55 2.71 0.67 -13.02
C GLU A 55 2.14 2.09 -13.25
N GLU A 56 2.82 3.13 -12.78
CA GLU A 56 2.36 4.52 -12.80
C GLU A 56 3.05 5.34 -13.90
N GLU A 57 2.29 5.75 -14.92
CA GLU A 57 2.82 6.49 -16.07
C GLU A 57 3.32 7.91 -15.72
N ASP A 58 2.75 8.55 -14.69
CA ASP A 58 3.01 9.96 -14.37
C ASP A 58 4.08 10.17 -13.29
N GLY A 59 4.65 9.09 -12.74
CA GLY A 59 5.74 9.15 -11.74
C GLY A 59 5.40 9.90 -10.43
N GLY A 60 4.12 10.22 -10.19
CA GLY A 60 3.66 11.10 -9.11
C GLY A 60 4.00 10.60 -7.70
N VAL A 61 3.90 9.28 -7.45
CA VAL A 61 4.36 8.66 -6.18
C VAL A 61 5.80 9.04 -5.91
N GLY A 62 6.66 8.87 -6.92
CA GLY A 62 8.10 9.00 -6.80
C GLY A 62 8.57 10.38 -6.37
N ALA A 63 7.86 11.44 -6.78
CA ALA A 63 8.13 12.80 -6.34
C ALA A 63 7.81 12.98 -4.84
N LEU A 64 6.70 12.41 -4.38
CA LEU A 64 6.25 12.52 -2.99
C LEU A 64 7.13 11.70 -2.02
N VAL A 65 7.51 10.48 -2.41
CA VAL A 65 8.35 9.60 -1.57
C VAL A 65 9.85 9.84 -1.74
N GLY A 66 10.29 10.55 -2.77
CA GLY A 66 11.71 10.64 -3.14
C GLY A 66 12.63 11.17 -2.03
N GLY A 67 12.16 12.16 -1.27
CA GLY A 67 12.90 12.68 -0.10
C GLY A 67 13.06 11.63 1.00
N ALA A 68 11.98 10.93 1.35
CA ALA A 68 11.98 9.88 2.36
C ALA A 68 12.82 8.67 1.93
N LEU A 69 12.77 8.28 0.66
CA LEU A 69 13.62 7.22 0.09
C LEU A 69 15.10 7.58 0.17
N LYS A 70 15.47 8.82 -0.11
CA LYS A 70 16.86 9.28 0.02
C LYS A 70 17.34 9.21 1.47
N ALA A 71 16.51 9.64 2.42
CA ALA A 71 16.85 9.57 3.83
C ALA A 71 16.93 8.12 4.34
N LEU A 72 16.03 7.25 3.89
CA LEU A 72 16.08 5.80 4.16
C LEU A 72 17.36 5.16 3.63
N LYS A 73 17.76 5.48 2.40
CA LYS A 73 19.02 5.01 1.82
C LYS A 73 20.22 5.41 2.68
N GLN A 74 20.28 6.68 3.10
CA GLN A 74 21.36 7.17 3.96
C GLN A 74 21.38 6.48 5.33
N ALA A 75 20.21 6.19 5.91
CA ALA A 75 20.12 5.43 7.16
C ALA A 75 20.63 4.00 6.98
N LEU A 76 20.33 3.35 5.85
CA LEU A 76 20.86 2.02 5.52
C LEU A 76 22.37 2.02 5.28
N GLU A 77 22.92 3.05 4.63
CA GLU A 77 24.37 3.22 4.47
C GLU A 77 25.06 3.31 5.85
N ARG A 78 24.50 4.09 6.79
CA ARG A 78 25.00 4.13 8.18
C ARG A 78 24.85 2.78 8.88
N ALA A 79 23.75 2.06 8.64
CA ALA A 79 23.53 0.74 9.23
C ALA A 79 24.58 -0.26 8.77
N TRP A 80 24.93 -0.22 7.47
CA TRP A 80 25.99 -1.03 6.90
C TRP A 80 27.34 -0.79 7.60
N ASP A 81 27.72 0.47 7.84
CA ASP A 81 28.98 0.80 8.53
C ASP A 81 29.06 0.18 9.95
N PHE A 82 27.94 0.18 10.69
CA PHE A 82 27.88 -0.42 12.01
C PHE A 82 27.83 -1.95 11.96
N VAL A 83 27.15 -2.53 10.97
CA VAL A 83 27.10 -3.99 10.73
C VAL A 83 28.50 -4.52 10.40
N VAL A 84 29.30 -3.81 9.61
CA VAL A 84 30.69 -4.19 9.35
C VAL A 84 31.57 -4.09 10.60
N ALA A 85 31.30 -3.15 11.51
CA ALA A 85 32.01 -3.05 12.79
C ALA A 85 31.83 -4.30 13.67
N CYS A 86 30.70 -5.02 13.53
CA CYS A 86 30.46 -6.30 14.20
C CYS A 86 31.41 -7.43 13.73
N GLN A 87 32.06 -7.28 12.56
CA GLN A 87 32.97 -8.28 11.97
C GLN A 87 34.44 -8.15 12.42
N ARG A 88 34.80 -7.20 13.28
CA ARG A 88 36.22 -6.94 13.63
C ARG A 88 36.95 -8.20 14.08
N LYS A 89 38.16 -8.46 13.56
CA LYS A 89 38.89 -9.72 13.80
C LYS A 89 39.39 -9.88 15.25
N ASN A 90 39.66 -8.79 15.95
CA ASN A 90 40.20 -8.82 17.32
C ASN A 90 39.07 -9.01 18.36
N ALA A 91 39.08 -10.15 19.05
CA ALA A 91 38.06 -10.50 20.07
C ALA A 91 38.06 -9.56 21.27
N VAL A 92 39.22 -9.05 21.71
CA VAL A 92 39.34 -8.17 22.88
C VAL A 92 38.76 -6.79 22.57
N LEU A 93 39.10 -6.22 21.42
CA LEU A 93 38.54 -4.93 20.97
C LEU A 93 37.03 -5.04 20.75
N ARG A 94 36.56 -6.17 20.20
CA ARG A 94 35.11 -6.42 20.05
C ARG A 94 34.37 -6.41 21.37
N ALA A 95 34.92 -7.03 22.42
CA ALA A 95 34.28 -7.07 23.73
C ALA A 95 34.25 -5.68 24.39
N LEU A 96 35.33 -4.92 24.29
CA LEU A 96 35.42 -3.57 24.87
C LEU A 96 34.48 -2.56 24.18
N GLU A 97 34.24 -2.71 22.88
CA GLU A 97 33.38 -1.80 22.11
C GLU A 97 31.94 -2.31 21.95
N ALA A 98 31.61 -3.50 22.50
CA ALA A 98 30.33 -4.16 22.27
C ALA A 98 29.13 -3.26 22.57
N ASP A 99 29.16 -2.57 23.71
CA ASP A 99 28.11 -1.65 24.15
C ASP A 99 27.99 -0.42 23.24
N ALA A 100 29.11 0.16 22.82
CA ALA A 100 29.13 1.29 21.91
C ALA A 100 28.58 0.93 20.52
N VAL A 101 28.87 -0.28 20.04
CA VAL A 101 28.32 -0.82 18.79
C VAL A 101 26.83 -1.12 18.94
N ALA A 102 26.41 -1.74 20.04
CA ALA A 102 25.00 -2.01 20.32
C ALA A 102 24.16 -0.73 20.34
N GLU A 103 24.66 0.33 20.99
CA GLU A 103 23.98 1.62 21.02
C GLU A 103 23.88 2.27 19.63
N LYS A 104 24.94 2.18 18.82
CA LYS A 104 24.91 2.64 17.42
C LYS A 104 23.90 1.86 16.58
N LEU A 105 23.82 0.54 16.75
CA LEU A 105 22.84 -0.31 16.08
C LEU A 105 21.41 0.03 16.50
N ARG A 106 21.15 0.27 17.79
CA ARG A 106 19.81 0.68 18.27
C ARG A 106 19.39 2.03 17.67
N ARG A 107 20.29 3.01 17.66
CA ARG A 107 20.03 4.30 17.02
C ARG A 107 19.77 4.18 15.53
N VAL A 108 20.55 3.37 14.81
CA VAL A 108 20.32 3.21 13.37
C VAL A 108 19.05 2.43 13.06
N CYS A 109 18.64 1.47 13.92
CA CYS A 109 17.33 0.82 13.81
C CYS A 109 16.18 1.84 13.96
N LEU A 110 16.31 2.79 14.88
CA LEU A 110 15.33 3.87 15.03
C LEU A 110 15.30 4.77 13.79
N ASP A 111 16.47 5.21 13.30
CA ASP A 111 16.57 6.02 12.08
C ASP A 111 15.93 5.31 10.88
N VAL A 112 16.26 4.04 10.66
CA VAL A 112 15.70 3.24 9.55
C VAL A 112 14.18 3.11 9.70
N SER A 113 13.68 2.82 10.91
CA SER A 113 12.24 2.71 11.17
C SER A 113 11.49 4.02 10.92
N LEU A 114 12.04 5.15 11.35
CA LEU A 114 11.43 6.47 11.13
C LEU A 114 11.37 6.82 9.63
N ASN A 115 12.46 6.58 8.90
CA ASN A 115 12.50 6.86 7.47
C ASN A 115 11.61 5.89 6.67
N LEU A 116 11.54 4.61 7.05
CA LEU A 116 10.61 3.65 6.46
C LEU A 116 9.16 4.08 6.69
N SER A 117 8.83 4.53 7.91
CA SER A 117 7.49 5.04 8.23
C SER A 117 7.14 6.27 7.40
N ALA A 118 8.09 7.19 7.19
CA ALA A 118 7.90 8.34 6.32
C ALA A 118 7.61 7.92 4.86
N VAL A 119 8.30 6.91 4.33
CA VAL A 119 8.02 6.34 2.99
C VAL A 119 6.61 5.76 2.93
N VAL A 120 6.21 4.95 3.91
CA VAL A 120 4.89 4.32 3.97
C VAL A 120 3.78 5.37 4.08
N LEU A 121 3.96 6.38 4.94
CA LEU A 121 3.00 7.46 5.11
C LEU A 121 2.85 8.31 3.85
N ALA A 122 3.95 8.67 3.19
CA ALA A 122 3.91 9.40 1.93
C ALA A 122 3.19 8.58 0.84
N ASN A 123 3.51 7.29 0.70
CA ASN A 123 2.81 6.40 -0.22
C ASN A 123 1.30 6.30 0.10
N GLY A 124 0.94 6.19 1.38
CA GLY A 124 -0.45 6.18 1.84
C GLY A 124 -1.19 7.48 1.54
N ALA A 125 -0.56 8.63 1.76
CA ALA A 125 -1.12 9.94 1.46
C ALA A 125 -1.39 10.11 -0.05
N TYR A 126 -0.45 9.66 -0.89
CA TYR A 126 -0.64 9.65 -2.35
C TYR A 126 -1.85 8.80 -2.76
N ASN A 127 -1.94 7.56 -2.28
CA ASN A 127 -3.04 6.66 -2.61
C ASN A 127 -4.39 7.20 -2.13
N THR A 128 -4.40 7.84 -0.96
CA THR A 128 -5.60 8.50 -0.42
C THR A 128 -6.05 9.67 -1.29
N SER A 129 -5.11 10.49 -1.78
CA SER A 129 -5.42 11.57 -2.73
C SER A 129 -6.04 11.03 -4.01
N LYS A 130 -5.44 9.99 -4.61
CA LYS A 130 -5.99 9.35 -5.81
C LYS A 130 -7.38 8.78 -5.60
N LEU A 131 -7.61 8.12 -4.46
CA LEU A 131 -8.92 7.59 -4.13
C LEU A 131 -9.96 8.72 -4.00
N ALA A 132 -9.59 9.87 -3.45
CA ALA A 132 -10.46 11.04 -3.39
C ALA A 132 -10.81 11.57 -4.79
N ASP A 133 -9.83 11.63 -5.71
CA ASP A 133 -10.06 12.06 -7.09
C ASP A 133 -11.03 11.11 -7.82
N ILE A 134 -10.82 9.79 -7.67
CA ILE A 134 -11.72 8.76 -8.23
C ILE A 134 -13.14 8.92 -7.67
N ASN A 135 -13.29 9.09 -6.36
CA ASN A 135 -14.59 9.31 -5.74
C ASN A 135 -15.29 10.57 -6.26
N GLY A 136 -14.53 11.64 -6.53
CA GLY A 136 -15.03 12.84 -7.18
C GLY A 136 -15.57 12.59 -8.59
N ILE A 137 -14.82 11.83 -9.41
CA ILE A 137 -15.24 11.44 -10.76
C ILE A 137 -16.50 10.58 -10.71
N VAL A 138 -16.55 9.59 -9.82
CA VAL A 138 -17.73 8.73 -9.65
C VAL A 138 -18.96 9.53 -9.23
N ALA A 139 -18.80 10.51 -8.33
CA ALA A 139 -19.89 11.39 -7.92
C ALA A 139 -20.40 12.23 -9.11
N ALA A 140 -19.51 12.76 -9.94
CA ALA A 140 -19.88 13.49 -11.16
C ALA A 140 -20.64 12.60 -12.16
N LEU A 141 -20.14 11.39 -12.41
CA LEU A 141 -20.81 10.42 -13.30
C LEU A 141 -22.20 10.05 -12.78
N ARG A 142 -22.36 9.85 -11.47
CA ARG A 142 -23.69 9.59 -10.88
C ARG A 142 -24.66 10.75 -11.10
N ALA A 143 -24.18 11.99 -11.01
CA ALA A 143 -25.01 13.17 -11.30
C ALA A 143 -25.42 13.23 -12.79
N ASP A 144 -24.49 12.94 -13.71
CA ASP A 144 -24.78 12.90 -15.15
C ASP A 144 -25.79 11.79 -15.51
N VAL A 145 -25.64 10.60 -14.91
CA VAL A 145 -26.59 9.49 -15.09
C VAL A 145 -27.97 9.88 -14.56
N ALA A 146 -28.05 10.53 -13.40
CA ALA A 146 -29.32 11.01 -12.85
C ALA A 146 -29.98 12.07 -13.76
N TYR A 147 -29.20 13.02 -14.29
CA TYR A 147 -29.68 14.02 -15.23
C TYR A 147 -30.22 13.40 -16.53
N ASN A 148 -29.47 12.47 -17.13
CA ASN A 148 -29.90 11.78 -18.35
C ASN A 148 -31.16 10.95 -18.11
N THR A 149 -31.26 10.28 -16.96
CA THR A 149 -32.45 9.52 -16.55
C THR A 149 -33.67 10.44 -16.42
N TRP A 150 -33.51 11.61 -15.80
CA TRP A 150 -34.57 12.61 -15.70
C TRP A 150 -35.02 13.14 -17.07
N MET A 151 -34.07 13.45 -17.96
CA MET A 151 -34.37 13.89 -19.33
C MET A 151 -35.18 12.83 -20.09
N LEU A 152 -34.78 11.56 -20.03
CA LEU A 152 -35.52 10.46 -20.66
C LEU A 152 -36.94 10.34 -20.10
N ALA A 153 -37.13 10.47 -18.80
CA ALA A 153 -38.44 10.48 -18.18
C ALA A 153 -39.32 11.63 -18.67
N LYS A 154 -38.76 12.82 -18.87
CA LYS A 154 -39.49 13.97 -19.45
C LYS A 154 -39.85 13.78 -20.91
N ILE A 155 -38.95 13.21 -21.72
CA ILE A 155 -39.26 12.85 -23.11
C ILE A 155 -40.42 11.86 -23.16
N MET A 156 -40.47 10.87 -22.25
CA MET A 156 -41.60 9.96 -22.15
C MET A 156 -42.92 10.66 -21.87
N GLU A 157 -42.93 11.59 -20.90
CA GLU A 157 -44.13 12.34 -20.54
C GLU A 157 -44.69 13.08 -21.77
N ILE A 158 -43.81 13.71 -22.57
CA ILE A 158 -44.17 14.39 -23.82
C ILE A 158 -44.70 13.40 -24.86
N VAL A 159 -44.00 12.29 -25.13
CA VAL A 159 -44.43 11.27 -26.11
C VAL A 159 -45.76 10.62 -25.70
N ALA A 160 -46.01 10.45 -24.41
CA ALA A 160 -47.26 9.92 -23.88
C ALA A 160 -48.45 10.89 -24.09
N ALA A 161 -48.19 12.19 -24.12
CA ALA A 161 -49.19 13.23 -24.36
C ALA A 161 -49.51 13.44 -25.85
N LEU A 162 -48.71 12.94 -26.79
CA LEU A 162 -49.01 13.01 -28.23
C LEU A 162 -50.06 11.95 -28.64
N PRO A 163 -51.22 12.35 -29.20
CA PRO A 163 -52.31 11.44 -29.54
C PRO A 163 -52.01 10.48 -30.70
N ASP A 164 -51.08 10.83 -31.60
CA ASP A 164 -50.65 10.01 -32.76
C ASP A 164 -49.28 9.31 -32.57
N ALA A 165 -48.70 9.35 -31.36
CA ALA A 165 -47.43 8.69 -31.12
C ALA A 165 -47.61 7.16 -31.21
N HIS A 166 -47.12 6.57 -32.30
CA HIS A 166 -47.15 5.13 -32.58
C HIS A 166 -46.74 4.31 -31.33
N LEU A 167 -47.58 3.33 -30.96
CA LEU A 167 -47.37 2.36 -29.87
C LEU A 167 -45.95 1.78 -29.81
N HIS A 168 -45.31 1.64 -30.98
CA HIS A 168 -43.94 1.16 -31.14
C HIS A 168 -42.89 2.09 -30.52
N LEU A 169 -43.04 3.41 -30.66
CA LEU A 169 -42.13 4.40 -30.08
C LEU A 169 -42.22 4.36 -28.54
N ARG A 170 -43.44 4.19 -28.00
CA ARG A 170 -43.66 4.05 -26.56
C ARG A 170 -42.98 2.80 -25.98
N GLN A 171 -43.03 1.67 -26.69
CA GLN A 171 -42.35 0.43 -26.27
C GLN A 171 -40.83 0.51 -26.36
N GLN A 172 -40.26 1.13 -27.41
CA GLN A 172 -38.81 1.30 -27.52
C GLN A 172 -38.25 2.21 -26.42
N VAL A 173 -38.95 3.30 -26.10
CA VAL A 173 -38.53 4.24 -25.04
C VAL A 173 -38.66 3.59 -23.65
N ALA A 174 -39.71 2.81 -23.38
CA ALA A 174 -39.85 2.08 -22.12
C ALA A 174 -38.72 1.05 -21.87
N ARG A 175 -38.23 0.38 -22.93
CA ARG A 175 -37.09 -0.55 -22.82
C ARG A 175 -35.78 0.17 -22.48
N LEU A 176 -35.53 1.35 -23.07
CA LEU A 176 -34.33 2.13 -22.78
C LEU A 176 -34.25 2.48 -21.29
N LEU A 177 -35.37 2.84 -20.66
CA LEU A 177 -35.39 3.15 -19.23
C LEU A 177 -35.15 1.96 -18.32
N GLN A 178 -35.66 0.77 -18.67
CA GLN A 178 -35.32 -0.44 -17.91
C GLN A 178 -33.81 -0.70 -17.91
N ILE A 179 -33.15 -0.54 -19.05
CA ILE A 179 -31.70 -0.71 -19.19
C ILE A 179 -30.94 0.32 -18.33
N PHE A 180 -31.39 1.58 -18.29
CA PHE A 180 -30.75 2.61 -17.47
C PHE A 180 -31.05 2.46 -15.96
N SER A 181 -32.25 2.00 -15.58
CA SER A 181 -32.62 1.80 -14.16
C SER A 181 -31.89 0.64 -13.48
N TYR A 182 -31.59 -0.44 -14.21
CA TYR A 182 -30.83 -1.57 -13.68
C TYR A 182 -29.38 -1.20 -13.33
N SER A 183 -28.84 -0.12 -13.91
CA SER A 183 -27.46 0.29 -13.68
C SER A 183 -27.27 1.13 -12.42
N THR A 184 -28.34 1.62 -11.79
CA THR A 184 -28.27 2.51 -10.61
C THR A 184 -28.51 1.80 -9.28
N ASP A 185 -29.13 0.61 -9.28
CA ASP A 185 -29.53 -0.08 -8.04
C ASP A 185 -28.51 -1.13 -7.53
N ASP A 186 -27.57 -1.60 -8.36
CA ASP A 186 -26.60 -2.66 -7.98
C ASP A 186 -25.40 -2.16 -7.15
N ASP A 187 -25.25 -0.86 -6.92
CA ASP A 187 -24.05 -0.27 -6.30
C ASP A 187 -24.09 -0.20 -4.76
N ALA A 188 -25.19 -0.65 -4.13
CA ALA A 188 -25.34 -0.60 -2.67
C ALA A 188 -24.81 -1.85 -1.92
N SER A 189 -24.49 -2.96 -2.59
CA SER A 189 -24.14 -4.21 -1.90
C SER A 189 -22.66 -4.65 -1.98
N TYR A 190 -21.78 -3.95 -2.69
CA TYR A 190 -20.44 -4.47 -2.96
C TYR A 190 -19.35 -4.09 -1.93
N TYR A 191 -19.57 -3.13 -1.03
CA TYR A 191 -18.53 -2.67 -0.09
C TYR A 191 -18.73 -3.04 1.39
N GLN A 192 -19.65 -3.93 1.73
CA GLN A 192 -19.99 -4.19 3.15
C GLN A 192 -19.66 -5.58 3.70
N ASN A 193 -18.85 -6.40 3.01
CA ASN A 193 -18.70 -7.82 3.38
C ASN A 193 -17.26 -8.35 3.57
N GLU A 194 -16.31 -7.52 4.00
CA GLU A 194 -14.96 -8.03 4.36
C GLU A 194 -14.52 -7.84 5.82
N SER A 195 -15.35 -7.30 6.71
CA SER A 195 -14.99 -7.18 8.15
C SER A 195 -15.62 -8.22 9.09
N ILE A 196 -16.41 -9.19 8.60
CA ILE A 196 -17.07 -10.21 9.44
C ILE A 196 -16.56 -11.62 9.11
N ARG A 197 -15.24 -11.84 9.10
CA ARG A 197 -14.66 -13.20 9.08
C ARG A 197 -13.57 -13.50 10.10
N GLU A 198 -13.29 -12.60 11.05
CA GLU A 198 -12.30 -12.86 12.09
C GLU A 198 -12.85 -12.77 13.53
N THR A 199 -14.04 -13.31 13.81
CA THR A 199 -14.40 -13.64 15.20
C THR A 199 -15.40 -14.78 15.27
N LYS A 200 -14.92 -16.04 15.18
CA LYS A 200 -15.45 -17.20 15.93
C LYS A 200 -14.73 -18.49 15.53
N LYS A 201 -13.72 -18.86 16.32
CA LYS A 201 -13.52 -20.25 16.77
C LYS A 201 -12.42 -20.27 17.85
N THR A 202 -12.82 -19.86 19.04
CA THR A 202 -12.29 -20.46 20.27
C THR A 202 -13.46 -21.14 20.97
N ASP A 203 -13.15 -22.33 21.48
CA ASP A 203 -13.89 -23.12 22.48
C ASP A 203 -15.13 -23.89 21.98
N ASP A 204 -14.94 -25.17 21.66
CA ASP A 204 -15.15 -26.28 22.61
C ASP A 204 -15.30 -27.62 21.88
N HIS A 205 -14.41 -28.58 22.19
CA HIS A 205 -14.83 -29.89 22.67
C HIS A 205 -13.61 -30.69 23.14
N ALA A 206 -13.48 -30.75 24.46
CA ALA A 206 -12.74 -31.80 25.13
C ALA A 206 -13.51 -33.13 25.05
N SER A 207 -12.74 -34.22 24.92
CA SER A 207 -12.85 -35.47 25.70
C SER A 207 -13.13 -36.77 24.93
N TYR A 208 -12.38 -37.80 25.38
CA TYR A 208 -12.43 -39.25 25.14
C TYR A 208 -11.77 -39.77 23.85
N TYR A 209 -10.68 -40.55 23.91
CA TYR A 209 -10.49 -41.76 24.71
C TYR A 209 -9.10 -41.91 25.38
N GLN A 210 -9.13 -42.36 26.65
CA GLN A 210 -8.07 -43.12 27.31
C GLN A 210 -8.17 -44.60 26.94
N LYS A 211 -7.05 -45.21 26.53
CA LYS A 211 -6.41 -46.35 27.22
C LYS A 211 -5.03 -46.62 26.63
#